data_AF-A0A3M8U3D0-F1
#
_entry.id   AF-A0A3M8U3D0-F1
#
_cell.length_a   1.000
_cell.length_b   1.000
_cell.length_c   1.000
_cell.angle_alpha   90.00
_cell.angle_beta   90.00
_cell.angle_gamma   90.00
#
_symmetry.space_group_name_H-M   'P 1'
#
loop_
_entity.id
_entity.type
_entity.pdbx_description
1 polymer ?
#
loop_
_entity_poly.entity_id
_entity_poly.type
_entity_poly.pdbx_seq_one_letter_code
_entity_poly.pdbx_strand_id
1 'polypeptide(L)'
;MDAALSEEQEEIRRTLRELLRGRCGGDEVKTAVRTAAGYDEALWEHLARELGLPGLALPTAYGGVGCGPVELALASEEAGRALLPSPLLATAVLAAPLVAALGTAAQRAALLPRIAGGELTAALAVPGRAL
;
A
#
# COMPACT_ATOMS: atom_id res chain seq x y z
N MET A 1 -20.93 7.45 20.13
CA MET A 1 -19.80 7.19 19.23
C MET A 1 -20.38 6.47 18.04
N ASP A 2 -20.29 7.06 16.87
CA ASP A 2 -20.73 6.43 15.63
C ASP A 2 -19.53 5.69 15.03
N ALA A 3 -19.70 4.41 14.75
CA ALA A 3 -18.68 3.53 14.17
C ALA A 3 -18.90 3.30 12.67
N ALA A 4 -19.89 3.95 12.07
CA ALA A 4 -20.12 3.90 10.64
C ALA A 4 -18.96 4.54 9.88
N LEU A 5 -18.65 3.97 8.71
CA LEU A 5 -17.72 4.58 7.77
C LEU A 5 -18.35 5.83 7.15
N SER A 6 -17.50 6.82 6.86
CA SER A 6 -17.91 7.94 6.01
C SER A 6 -18.17 7.48 4.56
N GLU A 7 -18.86 8.32 3.79
CA GLU A 7 -19.10 8.06 2.36
C GLU A 7 -17.79 7.91 1.58
N GLU A 8 -16.78 8.73 1.90
CA GLU A 8 -15.45 8.65 1.29
C GLU A 8 -14.74 7.32 1.60
N GLN A 9 -14.81 6.87 2.84
CA GLN A 9 -14.25 5.57 3.25
C GLN A 9 -14.98 4.40 2.58
N GLU A 10 -16.31 4.48 2.44
CA GLU A 10 -17.09 3.47 1.73
C GLU A 10 -16.72 3.44 0.24
N GLU A 11 -16.50 4.59 -0.36
CA GLU A 11 -16.07 4.72 -1.74
C GLU A 11 -14.69 4.11 -1.98
N ILE A 12 -13.70 4.41 -1.12
CA ILE A 12 -12.36 3.79 -1.19
C ILE A 12 -12.49 2.26 -1.14
N ARG A 13 -13.27 1.74 -0.19
CA ARG A 13 -13.48 0.29 -0.02
C ARG A 13 -14.11 -0.33 -1.28
N ARG A 14 -15.15 0.29 -1.83
CA ARG A 14 -15.84 -0.18 -3.03
C ARG A 14 -14.91 -0.19 -4.24
N THR A 15 -14.19 0.90 -4.47
CA THR A 15 -13.28 1.06 -5.61
C THR A 15 -12.17 0.01 -5.59
N LEU A 16 -11.52 -0.19 -4.44
CA LEU A 16 -10.49 -1.23 -4.29
C LEU A 16 -11.05 -2.62 -4.50
N ARG A 17 -12.22 -2.92 -3.93
CA ARG A 17 -12.87 -4.23 -4.09
C ARG A 17 -13.17 -4.54 -5.55
N GLU A 18 -13.72 -3.58 -6.29
CA GLU A 18 -14.07 -3.76 -7.71
C GLU A 18 -12.82 -3.96 -8.56
N LEU A 19 -11.78 -3.15 -8.34
CA LEU A 19 -10.51 -3.27 -9.05
C LEU A 19 -9.84 -4.63 -8.80
N LEU A 20 -9.75 -5.04 -7.54
CA LEU A 20 -9.04 -6.27 -7.17
C LEU A 20 -9.79 -7.54 -7.60
N ARG A 21 -11.13 -7.53 -7.64
CA ARG A 21 -11.92 -8.66 -8.16
C ARG A 21 -11.55 -9.02 -9.61
N GLY A 22 -11.24 -8.02 -10.43
CA GLY A 22 -10.86 -8.24 -11.83
C GLY A 22 -9.39 -8.59 -12.06
N ARG A 23 -8.55 -8.54 -11.01
CA ARG A 23 -7.08 -8.63 -11.12
C ARG A 23 -6.44 -9.67 -10.20
N CYS A 24 -7.19 -10.16 -9.20
CA CYS A 24 -6.71 -11.13 -8.22
C CYS A 24 -7.54 -12.41 -8.23
N GLY A 25 -7.76 -12.99 -9.40
CA GLY A 25 -8.29 -14.34 -9.51
C GLY A 25 -7.26 -15.40 -9.06
N GLY A 26 -7.72 -16.64 -8.88
CA GLY A 26 -6.91 -17.71 -8.30
C GLY A 26 -5.66 -18.05 -9.12
N ASP A 27 -5.70 -17.91 -10.44
CA ASP A 27 -4.56 -18.19 -11.32
C ASP A 27 -3.65 -16.97 -11.48
N GLU A 28 -4.21 -15.76 -11.46
CA GLU A 28 -3.47 -14.49 -11.44
C GLU A 28 -2.60 -14.40 -10.18
N VAL A 29 -3.18 -14.68 -9.01
CA VAL A 29 -2.46 -14.68 -7.72
C VAL A 29 -1.30 -15.68 -7.74
N LYS A 30 -1.55 -16.92 -8.20
CA LYS A 30 -0.50 -17.96 -8.31
C LYS A 30 0.59 -17.59 -9.31
N THR A 31 0.24 -16.89 -10.38
CA THR A 31 1.20 -16.45 -11.40
C THR A 31 2.07 -15.33 -10.84
N ALA A 32 1.46 -14.33 -10.21
CA ALA A 32 2.15 -13.20 -9.60
C ALA A 32 3.18 -13.64 -8.55
N VAL A 33 2.83 -14.54 -7.62
CA VAL A 33 3.76 -15.01 -6.57
C VAL A 33 4.95 -15.82 -7.11
N ARG A 34 4.87 -16.34 -8.34
CA ARG A 34 5.95 -17.10 -8.99
C ARG A 34 6.89 -16.22 -9.81
N THR A 35 6.57 -14.94 -10.00
CA THR A 35 7.48 -13.99 -10.62
C THR A 35 8.72 -13.80 -9.74
N ALA A 36 9.81 -13.29 -10.31
CA ALA A 36 11.01 -12.97 -9.55
C ALA A 36 10.76 -11.89 -8.48
N ALA A 37 9.86 -10.94 -8.76
CA ALA A 37 9.46 -9.90 -7.81
C ALA A 37 8.55 -10.43 -6.69
N GLY A 38 7.88 -11.57 -6.90
CA GLY A 38 6.90 -12.14 -5.98
C GLY A 38 5.52 -11.45 -6.03
N TYR A 39 5.30 -10.54 -6.99
CA TYR A 39 4.05 -9.86 -7.25
C TYR A 39 3.95 -9.43 -8.72
N ASP A 40 2.76 -9.00 -9.15
CA ASP A 40 2.56 -8.40 -10.48
C ASP A 40 2.98 -6.93 -10.44
N GLU A 41 4.14 -6.63 -11.04
CA GLU A 41 4.70 -5.27 -11.11
C GLU A 41 3.79 -4.31 -11.87
N ALA A 42 3.10 -4.77 -12.92
CA ALA A 42 2.19 -3.93 -13.70
C ALA A 42 0.93 -3.57 -12.89
N LEU A 43 0.41 -4.53 -12.10
CA LEU A 43 -0.68 -4.25 -11.17
C LEU A 43 -0.24 -3.28 -10.07
N TRP A 44 0.98 -3.41 -9.55
CA TRP A 44 1.51 -2.47 -8.56
C TRP A 44 1.65 -1.05 -9.12
N GLU A 45 2.19 -0.89 -10.32
CA GLU A 45 2.26 0.41 -10.99
C GLU A 45 0.87 1.01 -11.22
N HIS A 46 -0.11 0.18 -11.60
CA HIS A 46 -1.48 0.62 -11.77
C HIS A 46 -2.11 1.09 -10.45
N LEU A 47 -1.94 0.34 -9.37
CA LEU A 47 -2.42 0.73 -8.03
C LEU A 47 -1.75 2.02 -7.53
N ALA A 48 -0.47 2.22 -7.86
CA ALA A 48 0.25 3.43 -7.53
C ALA A 48 -0.30 4.65 -8.29
N ARG A 49 -0.53 4.52 -9.60
CA ARG A 49 -0.96 5.65 -10.45
C ARG A 49 -2.43 6.02 -10.28
N GLU A 50 -3.32 5.03 -10.22
CA GLU A 50 -4.77 5.29 -10.19
C GLU A 50 -5.28 5.62 -8.80
N LEU A 51 -4.71 4.98 -7.76
CA LEU A 51 -5.24 5.08 -6.40
C LEU A 51 -4.26 5.75 -5.41
N GLY A 52 -3.02 6.02 -5.83
CA GLY A 52 -1.99 6.53 -4.92
C GLY A 52 -1.70 5.57 -3.77
N LEU A 53 -2.01 4.27 -3.94
CA LEU A 53 -2.05 3.30 -2.85
C LEU A 53 -0.76 3.21 -2.02
N PRO A 54 0.45 3.22 -2.63
CA PRO A 54 1.71 3.20 -1.88
C PRO A 54 1.91 4.44 -0.97
N GLY A 55 1.32 5.57 -1.35
CA GLY A 55 1.38 6.84 -0.64
C GLY A 55 0.07 7.26 0.02
N LEU A 56 -0.90 6.34 0.19
CA LEU A 56 -2.26 6.68 0.61
C LEU A 56 -2.28 7.50 1.92
N ALA A 57 -1.53 7.07 2.93
CA ALA A 57 -1.43 7.75 4.23
C ALA A 57 -0.20 8.68 4.34
N LEU A 58 0.53 8.92 3.25
CA LEU A 58 1.65 9.85 3.27
C LEU A 58 1.17 11.29 3.06
N PRO A 59 1.87 12.28 3.67
CA PRO A 59 1.56 13.68 3.43
C PRO A 59 1.69 14.06 1.94
N THR A 60 0.80 14.93 1.49
CA THR A 60 0.81 15.48 0.12
C THR A 60 2.11 16.19 -0.24
N ALA A 61 2.82 16.77 0.74
CA ALA A 61 4.15 17.37 0.57
C ALA A 61 5.22 16.38 0.07
N TYR A 62 4.98 15.07 0.20
CA TYR A 62 5.83 14.02 -0.33
C TYR A 62 5.16 13.24 -1.47
N GLY A 63 4.13 13.80 -2.12
CA GLY A 63 3.39 13.14 -3.20
C GLY A 63 2.40 12.06 -2.74
N GLY A 64 2.09 11.98 -1.45
CA GLY A 64 1.04 11.10 -0.92
C GLY A 64 -0.36 11.66 -1.12
N VAL A 65 -1.37 10.84 -0.82
CA VAL A 65 -2.80 11.22 -0.93
C VAL A 65 -3.26 12.03 0.28
N GLY A 66 -2.63 11.84 1.44
CA GLY A 66 -2.96 12.56 2.67
C GLY A 66 -4.14 11.96 3.45
N CYS A 67 -4.54 10.72 3.16
CA CYS A 67 -5.52 9.99 3.96
C CYS A 67 -4.95 9.58 5.32
N GLY A 68 -5.81 9.06 6.19
CA GLY A 68 -5.47 8.60 7.52
C GLY A 68 -5.21 7.09 7.61
N PRO A 69 -4.96 6.60 8.84
CA PRO A 69 -4.77 5.18 9.10
C PRO A 69 -6.04 4.34 8.86
N VAL A 70 -7.23 4.95 8.91
CA VAL A 70 -8.50 4.23 8.66
C VAL A 70 -8.61 3.84 7.20
N GLU A 71 -8.34 4.76 6.28
CA GLU A 71 -8.37 4.49 4.84
C GLU A 71 -7.29 3.46 4.45
N LEU A 72 -6.10 3.55 5.06
CA LEU A 72 -5.04 2.56 4.87
C LEU A 72 -5.42 1.17 5.41
N ALA A 73 -6.16 1.11 6.53
CA ALA A 73 -6.69 -0.14 7.06
C ALA A 73 -7.72 -0.74 6.12
N LEU A 74 -8.68 0.05 5.63
CA LEU A 74 -9.69 -0.40 4.65
C LEU A 74 -9.03 -0.90 3.36
N ALA A 75 -7.97 -0.22 2.90
CA ALA A 75 -7.20 -0.67 1.75
C ALA A 75 -6.51 -2.02 2.00
N SER A 76 -5.94 -2.19 3.19
CA SER A 76 -5.30 -3.44 3.61
C SER A 76 -6.32 -4.59 3.74
N GLU A 77 -7.53 -4.30 4.22
CA GLU A 77 -8.62 -5.29 4.31
C GLU A 77 -9.04 -5.80 2.93
N GLU A 78 -9.25 -4.92 1.96
CA GLU A 78 -9.64 -5.34 0.61
C GLU A 78 -8.48 -6.02 -0.13
N ALA A 79 -7.24 -5.57 0.06
CA ALA A 79 -6.05 -6.26 -0.45
C ALA A 79 -5.94 -7.69 0.11
N GLY A 80 -6.14 -7.86 1.43
CA GLY A 80 -6.14 -9.16 2.08
C GLY A 80 -7.30 -10.05 1.63
N ARG A 81 -8.50 -9.50 1.47
CA ARG A 81 -9.68 -10.21 0.95
C ARG A 81 -9.43 -10.79 -0.44
N ALA A 82 -8.72 -10.07 -1.29
CA ALA A 82 -8.36 -10.49 -2.64
C ALA A 82 -7.10 -11.36 -2.72
N LEU A 83 -6.41 -11.58 -1.58
CA LEU A 83 -5.09 -12.21 -1.53
C LEU A 83 -4.07 -11.54 -2.47
N LEU A 84 -4.14 -10.20 -2.59
CA LEU A 84 -3.29 -9.42 -3.48
C LEU A 84 -1.80 -9.66 -3.14
N PRO A 85 -1.03 -10.31 -4.04
CA PRO A 85 0.43 -10.37 -3.90
C PRO A 85 0.96 -8.97 -4.20
N SER A 86 1.47 -8.28 -3.18
CA SER A 86 1.99 -6.92 -3.34
C SER A 86 2.93 -6.52 -2.21
N PRO A 87 3.78 -5.50 -2.44
CA PRO A 87 4.63 -4.92 -1.40
C PRO A 87 3.86 -3.95 -0.47
N LEU A 88 2.53 -3.82 -0.60
CA LEU A 88 1.72 -2.81 0.07
C LEU A 88 1.92 -2.78 1.59
N LEU A 89 1.76 -3.93 2.26
CA LEU A 89 1.90 -4.03 3.71
C LEU A 89 3.31 -3.65 4.16
N ALA A 90 4.33 -4.23 3.53
CA ALA A 90 5.73 -3.97 3.88
C ALA A 90 6.12 -2.50 3.66
N THR A 91 5.65 -1.92 2.55
CA THR A 91 6.05 -0.58 2.11
C THR A 91 5.20 0.49 2.76
N ALA A 92 3.89 0.52 2.47
CA ALA A 92 3.01 1.63 2.83
C ALA A 92 2.55 1.59 4.29
N VAL A 93 2.44 0.39 4.88
CA VAL A 93 1.96 0.23 6.27
C VAL A 93 3.12 0.21 7.26
N LEU A 94 4.22 -0.49 6.95
CA LEU A 94 5.34 -0.63 7.89
C LEU A 94 6.44 0.40 7.66
N ALA A 95 7.06 0.43 6.48
CA ALA A 95 8.26 1.23 6.25
C ALA A 95 7.99 2.73 6.09
N ALA A 96 7.00 3.12 5.27
CA ALA A 96 6.73 4.51 4.94
C ALA A 96 6.35 5.36 6.16
N PRO A 97 5.47 4.90 7.07
CA PRO A 97 5.11 5.67 8.27
C PRO A 97 6.30 5.85 9.22
N LEU A 98 7.19 4.86 9.33
CA LEU A 98 8.41 4.98 10.12
C LEU A 98 9.37 6.02 9.54
N VAL A 99 9.56 6.05 8.22
CA VAL A 99 10.37 7.09 7.56
C VAL A 99 9.74 8.47 7.73
N ALA A 100 8.41 8.58 7.60
CA ALA A 100 7.70 9.84 7.82
C ALA A 100 7.86 10.36 9.25
N ALA A 101 7.66 9.50 10.25
CA ALA A 101 7.73 9.88 11.66
C ALA A 101 9.16 10.11 12.17
N LEU A 102 10.11 9.26 11.78
CA LEU A 102 11.43 9.18 12.42
C LEU A 102 12.59 9.56 11.49
N GLY A 103 12.35 9.69 10.19
CA GLY A 103 13.40 10.06 9.24
C GLY A 103 13.95 11.46 9.49
N THR A 104 15.19 11.70 9.09
CA THR A 104 15.72 13.06 8.91
C THR A 104 15.02 13.76 7.74
N ALA A 105 15.12 15.09 7.65
CA ALA A 105 14.60 15.83 6.51
C ALA A 105 15.15 15.31 5.17
N ALA A 106 16.44 14.97 5.12
CA ALA A 106 17.08 14.39 3.94
C ALA A 106 16.52 13.01 3.58
N GLN A 107 16.32 12.13 4.57
CA GLN A 107 15.75 10.80 4.32
C GLN A 107 14.30 10.89 3.82
N ARG A 108 13.48 11.76 4.42
CA ARG A 108 12.09 11.97 3.97
C ARG A 108 12.03 12.48 2.54
N ALA A 109 12.81 13.50 2.21
CA ALA A 109 12.85 14.08 0.87
C ALA A 109 13.35 13.09 -0.19
N ALA A 110 14.29 12.21 0.16
CA ALA A 110 14.85 11.24 -0.78
C ALA A 110 13.97 9.99 -0.99
N LEU A 111 13.26 9.54 0.05
CA LEU A 111 12.58 8.23 0.05
C LEU A 111 11.07 8.34 -0.16
N LEU A 112 10.39 9.26 0.53
CA LEU A 112 8.93 9.29 0.56
C LEU A 112 8.29 9.58 -0.80
N PRO A 113 8.80 10.49 -1.65
CA PRO A 113 8.24 10.71 -2.99
C PRO A 113 8.29 9.46 -3.87
N ARG A 114 9.40 8.72 -3.81
CA ARG A 114 9.59 7.49 -4.59
C ARG A 114 8.71 6.36 -4.07
N ILE A 115 8.52 6.28 -2.75
CA ILE A 115 7.58 5.34 -2.14
C ILE A 115 6.15 5.68 -2.56
N ALA A 116 5.75 6.95 -2.45
CA ALA A 116 4.40 7.39 -2.79
C ALA A 116 4.05 7.09 -4.26
N GLY A 117 5.00 7.29 -5.18
CA GLY A 117 4.86 6.95 -6.60
C GLY A 117 4.95 5.45 -6.92
N GLY A 118 5.23 4.58 -5.95
CA GLY A 118 5.38 3.13 -6.16
C GLY A 118 6.72 2.71 -6.79
N GLU A 119 7.64 3.64 -7.05
CA GLU A 119 8.95 3.41 -7.66
C GLU A 119 9.97 2.77 -6.70
N LEU A 120 9.76 2.96 -5.41
CA LEU A 120 10.58 2.40 -4.34
C LEU A 120 9.71 1.62 -3.38
N THR A 121 9.94 0.31 -3.30
CA THR A 121 9.38 -0.54 -2.25
C THR A 121 10.36 -0.63 -1.08
N ALA A 122 9.83 -0.86 0.11
CA ALA A 122 10.61 -0.96 1.32
C ALA A 122 10.01 -2.01 2.26
N ALA A 123 10.84 -2.52 3.17
CA ALA A 123 10.42 -3.45 4.20
C ALA A 123 11.06 -3.08 5.52
N LEU A 124 10.35 -3.36 6.62
CA LEU A 124 10.91 -3.30 7.96
C LEU A 124 11.58 -4.64 8.29
N ALA A 125 12.90 -4.65 8.37
CA ALA A 125 13.66 -5.80 8.85
C ALA A 125 13.91 -5.66 10.36
N VAL A 126 13.23 -6.47 11.16
CA VAL A 126 13.46 -6.57 12.61
C VAL A 126 14.24 -7.85 12.89
N PRO A 127 15.30 -7.83 13.73
CA PRO A 127 15.94 -9.05 14.17
C PRO A 127 14.91 -9.97 14.83
N GLY A 128 14.75 -11.19 14.31
CA GLY A 128 13.97 -12.21 14.98
C GLY A 128 14.67 -12.66 16.26
N ARG A 129 13.90 -13.08 17.28
CA ARG A 129 14.42 -14.13 18.16
C ARG A 129 14.54 -15.38 17.29
N ALA A 130 15.67 -16.09 17.38
CA ALA A 130 15.77 -17.42 16.80
C ALA A 130 14.55 -18.24 17.26
N LEU A 131 13.74 -18.69 16.30
CA LEU A 131 12.62 -19.60 16.56
C LEU A 131 13.17 -20.99 16.90
#